data_AF-A0A2H9MI03-F1
#
_entry.id   AF-A0A2H9MI03-F1
#
_cell.length_a   1.000
_cell.length_b   1.000
_cell.length_c   1.000
_cell.angle_alpha   90.00
_cell.angle_beta   90.00
_cell.angle_gamma   90.00
#
_symmetry.space_group_name_H-M   'P 1'
#
loop_
_entity.id
_entity.type
_entity.pdbx_description
1 polymer ?
#
loop_
_entity_poly.entity_id
_entity_poly.type
_entity_poly.pdbx_seq_one_letter_code
_entity_poly.pdbx_strand_id
1 'polypeptide(L)'
;MKRIYFLVLALLFLIVFSTVNIGVSEGTGSITYHKGDLNIVNFTYIIENTYWKQDGSISVKNGILIVRNATLEFIQDAYHRCSLSLIDNSTLIMDNSILNVTTKQLYPYLKFNLTIKDSGFTAKNSIVTFPGYLNTVSSDLNISNSIIE
;
A
#
# COMPACT_ATOMS: atom_id res chain seq x y z
N MET A 1 55.90 3.82 -5.40
CA MET A 1 54.72 4.69 -5.30
C MET A 1 53.48 4.07 -6.01
N LYS A 2 52.98 2.91 -5.57
CA LYS A 2 51.77 2.27 -6.17
C LYS A 2 50.82 1.58 -5.18
N ARG A 3 51.13 1.59 -3.88
CA ARG A 3 50.35 0.88 -2.84
C ARG A 3 49.26 1.72 -2.16
N ILE A 4 49.26 3.04 -2.34
CA ILE A 4 48.32 3.96 -1.68
C ILE A 4 47.00 4.08 -2.45
N TYR A 5 47.02 3.97 -3.78
CA TYR A 5 45.80 4.09 -4.60
C TYR A 5 44.80 2.94 -4.40
N PHE A 6 45.25 1.75 -4.02
CA PHE A 6 44.36 0.60 -3.82
C PHE A 6 43.56 0.72 -2.51
N LEU A 7 44.10 1.39 -1.49
CA LEU A 7 43.40 1.61 -0.22
C LEU A 7 42.35 2.72 -0.32
N VAL A 8 42.62 3.77 -1.11
CA VAL A 8 41.66 4.85 -1.36
C VAL A 8 40.48 4.36 -2.22
N LEU A 9 40.72 3.45 -3.16
CA LEU A 9 39.66 2.88 -4.00
C LEU A 9 38.77 1.88 -3.23
N ALA A 10 39.32 1.15 -2.25
CA ALA A 10 38.55 0.28 -1.37
C ALA A 10 37.67 1.05 -0.37
N LEU A 11 38.10 2.24 0.05
CA LEU A 11 37.32 3.09 0.96
C LEU A 11 36.14 3.79 0.27
N LEU A 12 36.22 3.98 -1.06
CA LEU A 12 35.15 4.58 -1.88
C LEU A 12 34.03 3.60 -2.25
N PHE A 13 34.20 2.31 -2.00
CA PHE A 13 33.14 1.31 -2.16
C PHE A 13 32.28 1.13 -0.90
N LEU A 14 32.59 1.86 0.18
CA LEU A 14 31.78 1.92 1.40
C LEU A 14 30.75 3.07 1.34
N ILE A 15 30.22 3.38 0.15
CA ILE A 15 29.07 4.27 0.03
C ILE A 15 27.83 3.44 0.34
N VAL A 16 27.53 3.37 1.64
CA VAL A 16 26.19 3.55 2.20
C VAL A 16 25.07 2.85 1.40
N PHE A 17 24.95 1.53 1.55
CA PHE A 17 23.62 0.95 1.65
C PHE A 17 23.04 1.34 3.01
N SER A 18 22.69 2.62 3.18
CA SER A 18 21.65 2.94 4.16
C SER A 18 20.40 2.33 3.57
N THR A 19 20.02 1.14 4.03
CA THR A 19 18.64 0.73 3.91
C THR A 19 17.83 1.89 4.46
N VAL A 20 16.98 2.47 3.62
CA VAL A 20 15.95 3.37 4.10
C VAL A 20 15.08 2.49 4.98
N ASN A 21 15.38 2.45 6.28
CA ASN A 21 14.47 1.93 7.28
C ASN A 21 13.33 2.94 7.34
N ILE A 22 12.39 2.81 6.41
CA ILE A 22 11.08 3.41 6.62
C ILE A 22 10.54 2.65 7.82
N GLY A 23 10.55 3.28 8.99
CA GLY A 23 9.95 2.73 10.19
C GLY A 23 8.43 2.72 10.02
N VAL A 24 7.93 1.85 9.14
CA VAL A 24 6.51 1.62 8.95
C VAL A 24 6.06 0.67 10.04
N SER A 25 5.08 1.09 10.82
CA SER A 25 4.48 0.21 11.82
C SER A 25 3.58 -0.80 11.11
N GLU A 26 3.84 -2.08 11.30
CA GLU A 26 2.75 -3.06 11.17
C GLU A 26 1.66 -2.69 12.17
N GLY A 27 0.38 -2.90 11.81
CA GLY A 27 -0.72 -2.56 12.71
C GLY A 27 -0.54 -3.22 14.08
N THR A 28 -0.28 -2.43 15.13
CA THR A 28 0.06 -2.93 16.48
C THR A 28 -1.17 -3.24 17.35
N GLY A 29 -2.38 -3.07 16.83
CA GLY A 29 -3.63 -3.31 17.56
C GLY A 29 -4.31 -4.64 17.23
N SER A 30 -5.59 -4.75 17.60
CA SER A 30 -6.40 -5.96 17.38
C SER A 30 -6.48 -6.32 15.90
N ILE A 31 -6.60 -7.62 15.61
CA ILE A 31 -6.94 -8.10 14.26
C ILE A 31 -8.43 -7.87 14.05
N THR A 32 -8.77 -7.10 13.02
CA THR A 32 -10.15 -6.88 12.58
C THR A 32 -10.39 -7.67 11.30
N TYR A 33 -11.39 -8.55 11.28
CA TYR A 33 -11.78 -9.28 10.07
C TYR A 33 -13.10 -8.74 9.53
N HIS A 34 -13.11 -8.29 8.28
CA HIS A 34 -14.30 -7.84 7.58
C HIS A 34 -14.58 -8.73 6.38
N LYS A 35 -15.80 -9.28 6.35
CA LYS A 35 -16.29 -10.16 5.29
C LYS A 35 -17.26 -9.42 4.39
N GLY A 36 -17.06 -9.54 3.08
CA GLY A 36 -17.87 -8.88 2.06
C GLY A 36 -17.33 -7.51 1.67
N ASP A 37 -17.98 -6.91 0.68
CA ASP A 37 -17.53 -5.63 0.12
C ASP A 37 -17.77 -4.46 1.07
N LEU A 38 -16.79 -3.56 1.15
CA LEU A 38 -16.91 -2.31 1.90
C LEU A 38 -17.17 -1.16 0.92
N ASN A 39 -18.34 -0.54 1.02
CA ASN A 39 -18.74 0.60 0.19
C ASN A 39 -18.74 1.89 1.00
N ILE A 40 -17.87 2.83 0.63
CA ILE A 40 -17.70 4.13 1.27
C ILE A 40 -18.24 5.20 0.31
N VAL A 41 -19.39 5.78 0.64
CA VAL A 41 -20.12 6.68 -0.28
C VAL A 41 -20.52 7.96 0.45
N ASN A 42 -19.97 9.11 0.06
CA ASN A 42 -20.26 10.42 0.67
C ASN A 42 -19.85 10.55 2.16
N PHE A 43 -18.92 9.72 2.65
CA PHE A 43 -18.40 9.84 4.00
C PHE A 43 -16.91 9.46 4.09
N THR A 44 -16.32 9.73 5.25
CA THR A 44 -14.94 9.34 5.59
C THR A 44 -14.96 8.06 6.44
N TYR A 45 -14.23 7.04 6.00
CA TYR A 45 -14.00 5.81 6.76
C TYR A 45 -12.54 5.72 7.20
N ILE A 46 -12.32 5.30 8.45
CA ILE A 46 -10.99 5.28 9.05
C ILE A 46 -10.67 3.86 9.52
N ILE A 47 -9.55 3.32 9.04
CA ILE A 47 -8.91 2.10 9.53
C ILE A 47 -7.63 2.55 10.24
N GLU A 48 -7.59 2.44 11.56
CA GLU A 48 -6.45 2.91 12.34
C GLU A 48 -6.01 1.95 13.43
N ASN A 49 -4.69 1.93 13.69
CA ASN A 49 -4.07 1.20 14.80
C ASN A 49 -4.51 -0.29 14.85
N THR A 50 -4.61 -0.95 13.70
CA THR A 50 -5.17 -2.31 13.59
C THR A 50 -4.51 -3.09 12.47
N TYR A 51 -4.57 -4.41 12.57
CA TYR A 51 -4.39 -5.29 11.43
C TYR A 51 -5.77 -5.61 10.84
N TRP A 52 -6.13 -4.96 9.73
CA TRP A 52 -7.41 -5.13 9.05
C TRP A 52 -7.31 -6.16 7.93
N LYS A 53 -8.13 -7.21 8.02
CA LYS A 53 -8.27 -8.27 7.02
C LYS A 53 -9.58 -8.08 6.27
N GLN A 54 -9.47 -7.83 4.97
CA GLN A 54 -10.57 -7.56 4.07
C GLN A 54 -10.81 -8.74 3.12
N ASP A 55 -11.93 -9.43 3.28
CA ASP A 55 -12.38 -10.56 2.43
C ASP A 55 -13.52 -10.09 1.53
N GLY A 56 -13.18 -9.22 0.57
CA GLY A 56 -14.08 -8.53 -0.35
C GLY A 56 -13.42 -7.29 -0.97
N SER A 57 -14.06 -6.66 -1.95
CA SER A 57 -13.54 -5.41 -2.52
C SER A 57 -13.86 -4.20 -1.64
N ILE A 58 -13.06 -3.14 -1.79
CA ILE A 58 -13.38 -1.82 -1.22
C ILE A 58 -13.67 -0.87 -2.36
N SER A 59 -14.79 -0.15 -2.28
CA SER A 59 -15.16 0.89 -3.24
C SER A 59 -15.38 2.20 -2.50
N VAL A 60 -14.69 3.25 -2.94
CA VAL A 60 -14.84 4.61 -2.45
C VAL A 60 -15.40 5.47 -3.57
N LYS A 61 -16.53 6.11 -3.32
CA LYS A 61 -17.22 6.98 -4.25
C LYS A 61 -17.59 8.29 -3.59
N ASN A 62 -17.06 9.41 -4.07
CA ASN A 62 -17.21 10.73 -3.45
C ASN A 62 -16.96 10.69 -1.93
N GLY A 63 -15.96 9.90 -1.52
CA GLY A 63 -15.69 9.58 -0.13
C GLY A 63 -14.20 9.52 0.16
N ILE A 64 -13.85 9.28 1.42
CA ILE A 64 -12.45 9.25 1.87
C ILE A 64 -12.21 7.96 2.63
N LEU A 65 -11.17 7.21 2.25
CA LEU A 65 -10.63 6.11 3.05
C LEU A 65 -9.29 6.54 3.65
N ILE A 66 -9.19 6.50 4.97
CA ILE A 66 -7.95 6.78 5.71
C ILE A 66 -7.45 5.48 6.33
N VAL A 67 -6.20 5.13 6.05
CA VAL A 67 -5.50 3.99 6.65
C VAL A 67 -4.28 4.54 7.39
N ARG A 68 -4.30 4.51 8.73
CA ARG A 68 -3.24 5.11 9.56
C ARG A 68 -2.68 4.14 10.59
N ASN A 69 -1.36 4.00 10.68
CA ASN A 69 -0.71 3.07 11.62
C ASN A 69 -1.33 1.66 11.56
N ALA A 70 -1.68 1.22 10.35
CA ALA A 70 -2.49 0.04 10.15
C ALA A 70 -1.96 -0.80 8.98
N THR A 71 -2.26 -2.09 9.05
CA THR A 71 -2.11 -3.00 7.92
C THR A 71 -3.48 -3.25 7.32
N LEU A 72 -3.69 -2.87 6.06
CA LEU A 72 -4.85 -3.24 5.25
C LEU A 72 -4.47 -4.43 4.36
N GLU A 73 -4.88 -5.62 4.75
CA GLU A 73 -4.65 -6.86 4.03
C GLU A 73 -5.90 -7.28 3.24
N PHE A 74 -5.78 -7.39 1.93
CA PHE A 74 -6.80 -8.04 1.10
C PHE A 74 -6.57 -9.54 1.04
N ILE A 75 -7.61 -10.30 1.34
CA ILE A 75 -7.62 -11.75 1.28
C ILE A 75 -8.36 -12.17 0.00
N GLN A 76 -7.65 -12.78 -0.93
CA GLN A 76 -8.24 -13.21 -2.20
C GLN A 76 -7.77 -14.61 -2.63
N ASP A 77 -8.50 -15.20 -3.57
CA ASP A 77 -8.17 -16.46 -4.22
C ASP A 77 -8.60 -16.44 -5.69
N ALA A 78 -8.37 -17.54 -6.43
CA ALA A 78 -8.69 -17.62 -7.85
C ALA A 78 -10.18 -17.39 -8.17
N TYR A 79 -11.08 -17.66 -7.22
CA TYR A 79 -12.52 -17.54 -7.37
C TYR A 79 -13.06 -16.21 -6.81
N HIS A 80 -12.40 -15.64 -5.81
CA HIS A 80 -12.77 -14.39 -5.15
C HIS A 80 -11.62 -13.38 -5.26
N ARG A 81 -11.63 -12.60 -6.34
CA ARG A 81 -10.66 -11.53 -6.59
C ARG A 81 -11.13 -10.24 -5.92
N CYS A 82 -10.25 -9.60 -5.20
CA CYS A 82 -10.53 -8.34 -4.54
C CYS A 82 -9.92 -7.16 -5.30
N SER A 83 -10.49 -5.98 -5.09
CA SER A 83 -10.01 -4.73 -5.66
C SER A 83 -10.22 -3.57 -4.69
N LEU A 84 -9.48 -2.49 -4.91
CA LEU A 84 -9.71 -1.19 -4.28
C LEU A 84 -9.96 -0.16 -5.38
N SER A 85 -11.13 0.47 -5.37
CA SER A 85 -11.50 1.49 -6.35
C SER A 85 -11.78 2.83 -5.68
N LEU A 86 -11.24 3.90 -6.26
CA LEU A 86 -11.51 5.29 -5.92
C LEU A 86 -12.10 5.96 -7.16
N ILE A 87 -13.35 6.43 -7.05
CA ILE A 87 -14.07 7.08 -8.15
C ILE A 87 -14.77 8.35 -7.68
N ASP A 88 -15.05 9.26 -8.62
CA ASP A 88 -15.88 10.45 -8.41
C ASP A 88 -15.40 11.32 -7.23
N ASN A 89 -14.23 11.95 -7.37
CA ASN A 89 -13.63 12.83 -6.34
C ASN A 89 -13.36 12.12 -5.00
N SER A 90 -12.99 10.84 -5.04
CA SER A 90 -12.64 10.10 -3.84
C SER A 90 -11.18 10.33 -3.42
N THR A 91 -10.84 9.96 -2.20
CA THR A 91 -9.45 10.01 -1.73
C THR A 91 -9.08 8.80 -0.90
N LEU A 92 -7.91 8.22 -1.17
CA LEU A 92 -7.22 7.27 -0.29
C LEU A 92 -6.04 7.97 0.36
N ILE A 93 -5.97 7.91 1.69
CA ILE A 93 -4.86 8.43 2.48
C ILE A 93 -4.23 7.27 3.26
N MET A 94 -2.98 6.96 2.95
CA MET A 94 -2.13 6.04 3.69
C MET A 94 -1.04 6.82 4.43
N ASP A 95 -1.00 6.67 5.75
CA ASP A 95 -0.03 7.35 6.62
C ASP A 95 0.54 6.36 7.63
N ASN A 96 1.84 6.05 7.49
CA ASN A 96 2.52 5.05 8.32
C ASN A 96 1.81 3.68 8.30
N SER A 97 1.41 3.24 7.10
CA SER A 97 0.55 2.08 6.90
C SER A 97 1.05 1.13 5.83
N ILE A 98 0.58 -0.11 5.88
CA ILE A 98 0.88 -1.15 4.91
C ILE A 98 -0.42 -1.54 4.18
N LEU A 99 -0.42 -1.49 2.86
CA LEU A 99 -1.42 -2.18 2.03
C LEU A 99 -0.78 -3.45 1.52
N ASN A 100 -1.36 -4.60 1.87
CA ASN A 100 -0.87 -5.90 1.47
C ASN A 100 -1.98 -6.75 0.83
N VAL A 101 -1.57 -7.69 0.01
CA VAL A 101 -2.46 -8.64 -0.66
C VAL A 101 -1.95 -10.03 -0.39
N THR A 102 -2.75 -10.84 0.29
CA THR A 102 -2.42 -12.24 0.54
C THR A 102 -3.34 -13.15 -0.26
N THR A 103 -2.72 -14.06 -1.01
CA THR A 103 -3.45 -15.09 -1.75
C THR A 103 -3.66 -16.31 -0.87
N LYS A 104 -4.91 -16.77 -0.65
CA LYS A 104 -5.19 -18.03 0.06
C LYS A 104 -4.58 -19.25 -0.65
N GLN A 105 -4.27 -19.13 -1.95
CA GLN A 105 -3.63 -20.14 -2.76
C GLN A 105 -2.66 -19.48 -3.75
N LEU A 106 -1.45 -20.04 -3.90
CA LEU A 106 -0.41 -19.52 -4.80
C LEU A 106 -0.85 -19.63 -6.25
N TYR A 107 -1.48 -18.57 -6.76
CA TYR A 107 -1.87 -18.45 -8.16
C TYR A 107 -1.04 -17.35 -8.82
N PRO A 108 -0.09 -17.68 -9.72
CA PRO A 108 0.83 -16.71 -10.31
C PRO A 108 0.15 -15.65 -11.19
N TYR A 109 -1.14 -15.83 -11.51
CA TYR A 109 -1.94 -14.90 -12.32
C TYR A 109 -2.90 -14.04 -11.48
N LEU A 110 -2.91 -14.18 -10.16
CA LEU A 110 -3.78 -13.40 -9.30
C LEU A 110 -3.22 -11.97 -9.19
N LYS A 111 -3.93 -11.01 -9.77
CA LYS A 111 -3.53 -9.60 -9.78
C LYS A 111 -4.56 -8.79 -9.02
N PHE A 112 -4.16 -8.17 -7.92
CA PHE A 112 -4.96 -7.16 -7.23
C PHE A 112 -5.06 -5.90 -8.09
N ASN A 113 -6.24 -5.29 -8.16
CA ASN A 113 -6.46 -4.07 -8.93
C ASN A 113 -6.69 -2.89 -7.98
N LEU A 114 -5.79 -1.90 -8.04
CA LEU A 114 -5.98 -0.59 -7.44
C LEU A 114 -6.33 0.40 -8.56
N THR A 115 -7.60 0.81 -8.62
CA THR A 115 -8.09 1.76 -9.63
C THR A 115 -8.39 3.11 -8.99
N ILE A 116 -7.83 4.16 -9.56
CA ILE A 116 -8.00 5.54 -9.12
C ILE A 116 -8.45 6.35 -10.33
N LYS A 117 -9.67 6.87 -10.30
CA LYS A 117 -10.25 7.64 -11.39
C LYS A 117 -10.88 8.93 -10.86
N ASP A 118 -10.50 10.05 -11.45
CA ASP A 118 -10.97 11.39 -11.06
C ASP A 118 -10.89 11.57 -9.52
N SER A 119 -9.80 11.09 -8.92
CA SER A 119 -9.65 10.89 -7.47
C SER A 119 -8.20 11.09 -7.01
N GLY A 120 -7.97 11.12 -5.70
CA GLY A 120 -6.65 11.30 -5.09
C GLY A 120 -6.14 10.04 -4.37
N PHE A 121 -4.83 9.79 -4.47
CA PHE A 121 -4.13 8.83 -3.62
C PHE A 121 -2.89 9.48 -3.01
N THR A 122 -2.83 9.48 -1.68
CA THR A 122 -1.69 9.94 -0.91
C THR A 122 -1.12 8.79 -0.09
N ALA A 123 0.18 8.54 -0.21
CA ALA A 123 0.93 7.60 0.62
C ALA A 123 2.13 8.31 1.25
N LYS A 124 2.24 8.24 2.57
CA LYS A 124 3.33 8.82 3.34
C LYS A 124 3.87 7.80 4.33
N ASN A 125 5.18 7.56 4.30
CA ASN A 125 5.82 6.57 5.18
C ASN A 125 5.12 5.20 5.10
N SER A 126 4.71 4.79 3.90
CA SER A 126 3.83 3.64 3.70
C SER A 126 4.47 2.59 2.78
N ILE A 127 3.96 1.36 2.88
CA ILE A 127 4.32 0.28 1.97
C ILE A 127 3.05 -0.18 1.25
N VAL A 128 3.13 -0.29 -0.08
CA VAL A 128 2.09 -0.90 -0.90
C VAL A 128 2.73 -2.10 -1.59
N THR A 129 2.39 -3.30 -1.14
CA THR A 129 2.90 -4.56 -1.69
C THR A 129 1.88 -5.20 -2.63
N PHE A 130 2.35 -5.64 -3.80
CA PHE A 130 1.57 -6.35 -4.82
C PHE A 130 0.33 -5.62 -5.38
N PRO A 131 0.46 -4.41 -5.95
CA PRO A 131 -0.59 -3.92 -6.84
C PRO A 131 -0.47 -4.69 -8.16
N GLY A 132 -1.18 -5.81 -8.30
CA GLY A 132 -1.20 -6.57 -9.56
C GLY A 132 -1.40 -5.66 -10.79
N TYR A 133 -2.23 -4.63 -10.67
CA TYR A 133 -2.26 -3.43 -11.51
C TYR A 133 -2.59 -2.19 -10.66
N LEU A 134 -1.83 -1.10 -10.86
CA LEU A 134 -2.20 0.26 -10.44
C LEU A 134 -2.69 1.02 -11.69
N ASN A 135 -3.98 1.32 -11.76
CA ASN A 135 -4.59 2.04 -12.87
C ASN A 135 -5.04 3.43 -12.41
N THR A 136 -4.53 4.48 -13.06
CA THR A 136 -4.82 5.87 -12.71
C THR A 136 -5.32 6.65 -13.92
N VAL A 137 -6.43 7.36 -13.77
CA VAL A 137 -7.06 8.15 -14.83
C VAL A 137 -7.45 9.51 -14.25
N SER A 138 -6.88 10.59 -14.79
CA SER A 138 -7.18 11.97 -14.35
C SER A 138 -7.12 12.14 -12.82
N SER A 139 -6.08 11.60 -12.19
CA SER A 139 -6.01 11.42 -10.74
C SER A 139 -4.72 11.97 -10.17
N ASP A 140 -4.77 12.45 -8.94
CA ASP A 140 -3.62 12.97 -8.22
C ASP A 140 -2.94 11.88 -7.40
N LEU A 141 -1.64 11.72 -7.59
CA LEU A 141 -0.81 10.73 -6.90
C LEU A 141 0.30 11.46 -6.13
N ASN A 142 0.28 11.35 -4.80
CA ASN A 142 1.33 11.89 -3.94
C ASN A 142 1.93 10.80 -3.08
N ILE A 143 3.15 10.38 -3.41
CA ILE A 143 3.86 9.30 -2.73
C ILE A 143 5.16 9.88 -2.16
N SER A 144 5.29 9.85 -0.83
CA SER A 144 6.44 10.40 -0.12
C SER A 144 6.97 9.40 0.90
N ASN A 145 8.30 9.21 0.92
CA ASN A 145 8.97 8.29 1.84
C ASN A 145 8.29 6.91 1.91
N SER A 146 7.85 6.36 0.78
CA SER A 146 7.05 5.14 0.71
C SER A 146 7.65 4.16 -0.29
N ILE A 147 7.36 2.86 -0.12
CA ILE A 147 7.76 1.79 -1.03
C ILE A 147 6.54 1.28 -1.77
N ILE A 148 6.68 1.11 -3.08
CA ILE A 148 5.72 0.42 -3.94
C ILE A 148 6.48 -0.76 -4.57
N GLU A 149 6.05 -1.99 -4.30
CA GLU A 149 6.70 -3.23 -4.77
C GLU A 149 5.72 -4.28 -5.28
#